data_AF-A0A849NEM4-F1
#
_entry.id   AF-A0A849NEM4-F1
#
_cell.length_a   1.000
_cell.length_b   1.000
_cell.length_c   1.000
_cell.angle_alpha   90.00
_cell.angle_beta   90.00
_cell.angle_gamma   90.00
#
_symmetry.space_group_name_H-M   'P 1'
#
loop_
_entity.id
_entity.type
_entity.pdbx_description
1 polymer ?
#
loop_
_entity_poly.entity_id
_entity_poly.type
_entity_poly.pdbx_seq_one_letter_code
_entity_poly.pdbx_strand_id
1 'polypeptide(L)'
;MQKTLRKIGVVLLFIFIGFFGFKSCISTVLSFDEKNVYEKINTTGQIDRIFIVSTNDIIFSKNLEGTYELAHFHIRGEYATNYFGQLYNVGTFPFGLRIYPNAKDVYLSEMELTNKYGNVTQSTFDEIETKYNSVIIIYNDAIKINDELYNQIEFSEEDINRMLDLFEILK
;
A
#
# COMPACT_ATOMS: atom_id res chain seq x y z
N MET A 1 -25.56 34.68 -28.03
CA MET A 1 -25.35 34.03 -26.72
C MET A 1 -24.89 32.57 -26.82
N GLN A 2 -25.57 31.71 -27.59
CA GLN A 2 -25.25 30.27 -27.73
C GLN A 2 -23.83 29.97 -28.28
N LYS A 3 -23.35 30.74 -29.27
CA LYS A 3 -21.98 30.58 -29.83
C LYS A 3 -20.88 30.90 -28.81
N THR A 4 -21.12 31.83 -27.89
CA THR A 4 -20.16 32.24 -26.85
C THR A 4 -20.08 31.20 -25.74
N LEU A 5 -21.23 30.67 -25.28
CA LEU A 5 -21.27 29.56 -24.32
C LEU A 5 -20.55 28.31 -24.84
N ARG A 6 -20.74 27.96 -26.12
CA ARG A 6 -20.09 26.79 -26.72
C ARG A 6 -18.56 26.94 -26.79
N LYS A 7 -18.05 28.15 -27.06
CA LYS A 7 -16.60 28.43 -27.03
C LYS A 7 -16.03 28.33 -25.62
N ILE A 8 -16.74 28.86 -24.62
CA ILE A 8 -16.33 28.77 -23.21
C ILE A 8 -16.28 27.31 -22.75
N GLY A 9 -17.30 26.50 -23.08
CA GLY A 9 -17.32 25.09 -22.75
C GLY A 9 -16.17 24.29 -23.37
N VAL A 10 -15.81 24.58 -24.63
CA VAL A 10 -14.67 23.94 -25.30
C VAL A 10 -13.35 24.31 -24.64
N VAL A 11 -13.15 25.59 -24.31
CA VAL A 11 -11.93 26.05 -23.61
C VAL A 11 -11.81 25.40 -22.23
N LEU A 12 -12.91 25.33 -21.46
CA LEU A 12 -12.92 24.65 -20.17
C LEU A 12 -12.60 23.16 -20.28
N LEU A 13 -13.10 22.49 -21.33
CA LEU A 13 -12.79 21.09 -21.59
C LEU A 13 -11.29 20.89 -21.88
N PHE A 14 -10.67 21.75 -22.68
CA PHE A 14 -9.23 21.66 -22.95
C PHE A 14 -8.38 21.97 -21.71
N ILE A 15 -8.79 22.93 -20.88
CA ILE A 15 -8.12 23.20 -19.60
C ILE A 15 -8.24 21.98 -18.69
N PHE A 16 -9.42 21.36 -18.61
CA PHE A 16 -9.65 20.15 -17.85
C PHE A 16 -8.76 19.00 -18.36
N ILE A 17 -8.80 18.68 -19.66
CA ILE A 17 -7.97 17.62 -20.25
C ILE A 17 -6.48 17.91 -20.06
N GLY A 18 -6.04 19.16 -20.22
CA GLY A 18 -4.66 19.57 -19.98
C GLY A 18 -4.24 19.33 -18.53
N PHE A 19 -5.03 19.80 -17.57
CA PHE A 19 -4.74 19.65 -16.15
C PHE A 19 -4.64 18.18 -15.72
N PHE A 20 -5.58 17.34 -16.15
CA PHE A 20 -5.60 15.92 -15.78
C PHE A 20 -4.60 15.08 -16.58
N GLY A 21 -4.39 15.39 -17.86
CA GLY A 21 -3.50 14.64 -18.75
C GLY A 21 -2.01 14.87 -18.46
N PHE A 22 -1.58 16.09 -18.12
CA PHE A 22 -0.16 16.36 -17.86
C PHE A 22 0.32 15.79 -16.52
N LYS A 23 -0.53 15.74 -15.49
CA LYS A 23 -0.14 15.20 -14.17
C LYS A 23 0.07 13.68 -14.17
N SER A 24 -0.54 12.94 -15.10
CA SER A 24 -0.36 11.48 -15.21
C SER A 24 0.99 11.05 -15.80
N CYS A 25 1.89 11.98 -16.16
CA CYS A 25 3.18 11.65 -16.79
C CYS A 25 4.35 11.60 -15.79
N ILE A 26 4.16 12.04 -14.54
CA ILE A 26 5.21 11.98 -13.50
C ILE A 26 4.93 10.76 -12.62
N SER A 27 5.58 9.65 -12.95
CA SER A 27 5.63 8.46 -12.08
C SER A 27 6.81 8.60 -11.13
N THR A 28 6.55 8.58 -9.83
CA THR A 28 7.59 8.49 -8.81
C THR A 28 7.59 7.06 -8.31
N VAL A 29 8.77 6.43 -8.24
CA VAL A 29 8.91 5.04 -7.76
C VAL A 29 8.49 4.98 -6.28
N LEU A 30 7.77 3.92 -5.92
CA LEU A 30 7.42 3.63 -4.54
C LEU A 30 8.69 3.52 -3.69
N SER A 31 8.70 4.22 -2.55
CA SER A 31 9.73 4.10 -1.53
C SER A 31 9.06 4.35 -0.18
N PHE A 32 9.04 3.35 0.69
CA PHE A 32 8.59 3.59 2.06
C PHE A 32 9.64 4.38 2.83
N ASP A 33 9.20 5.46 3.47
CA ASP A 33 10.00 6.16 4.48
C ASP A 33 9.88 5.39 5.81
N GLU A 34 11.04 5.09 6.41
CA GLU A 34 11.21 4.58 7.78
C GLU A 34 10.76 3.12 8.06
N LYS A 35 11.40 2.51 9.06
CA LYS A 35 11.03 1.20 9.60
C LYS A 35 9.79 1.38 10.48
N ASN A 36 8.64 0.97 9.97
CA ASN A 36 7.35 1.08 10.63
C ASN A 36 6.69 -0.28 10.76
N VAL A 37 5.82 -0.43 11.76
CA VAL A 37 4.98 -1.61 11.86
C VAL A 37 3.57 -1.24 12.24
N TYR A 38 2.67 -2.05 11.70
CA TYR A 38 1.26 -1.86 11.83
C TYR A 38 0.64 -3.17 12.26
N GLU A 39 -0.40 -3.08 13.10
CA GLU A 39 -1.08 -4.21 13.70
C GLU A 39 -2.58 -4.15 13.44
N LYS A 40 -3.17 -5.33 13.25
CA LYS A 40 -4.60 -5.55 13.24
C LYS A 40 -4.89 -6.79 14.08
N ILE A 41 -5.75 -6.63 15.08
CA ILE A 41 -6.28 -7.75 15.87
C ILE A 41 -7.66 -8.08 15.29
N ASN A 42 -7.83 -9.31 14.81
CA ASN A 42 -9.10 -9.74 14.24
C ASN A 42 -10.06 -10.28 15.31
N THR A 43 -11.28 -10.62 14.91
CA THR A 43 -12.32 -11.13 15.83
C THR A 43 -12.00 -12.49 16.46
N THR A 44 -11.06 -13.24 15.90
CA THR A 44 -10.61 -14.52 16.45
C THR A 44 -9.45 -14.36 17.45
N GLY A 45 -9.01 -13.12 17.70
CA GLY A 45 -7.84 -12.84 18.55
C GLY A 45 -6.50 -13.09 17.85
N GLN A 46 -6.50 -13.37 16.55
CA GLN A 46 -5.27 -13.44 15.77
C GLN A 46 -4.72 -12.02 15.58
N ILE A 47 -3.41 -11.91 15.74
CA ILE A 47 -2.66 -10.67 15.60
C ILE A 47 -1.93 -10.71 14.26
N ASP A 48 -2.37 -9.87 13.34
CA ASP A 48 -1.70 -9.64 12.06
C ASP A 48 -0.80 -8.42 12.16
N ARG A 49 0.45 -8.55 11.72
CA ARG A 49 1.42 -7.45 11.68
C ARG A 49 2.01 -7.28 10.29
N ILE A 50 2.26 -6.03 9.95
CA ILE A 50 2.96 -5.62 8.74
C ILE A 50 4.21 -4.89 9.18
N PHE A 51 5.36 -5.43 8.80
CA PHE A 51 6.68 -4.88 9.09
C PHE A 51 7.27 -4.28 7.83
N ILE A 52 7.42 -2.95 7.78
CA ILE A 52 8.18 -2.28 6.70
C ILE A 52 9.66 -2.36 7.09
N VAL A 53 10.40 -3.26 6.44
CA VAL A 53 11.80 -3.56 6.80
C VAL A 53 12.80 -2.79 5.93
N SER A 54 12.42 -2.49 4.69
CA SER A 54 13.20 -1.71 3.73
C SER A 54 12.26 -0.90 2.82
N THR A 55 12.81 -0.11 1.90
CA THR A 55 12.02 0.66 0.92
C THR A 55 11.09 -0.21 0.08
N ASN A 56 11.46 -1.48 -0.16
CA ASN A 56 10.81 -2.37 -1.11
C ASN A 56 10.46 -3.73 -0.48
N ASP A 57 10.56 -3.86 0.84
CA ASP A 57 10.34 -5.14 1.51
C ASP A 57 9.40 -4.99 2.69
N ILE A 58 8.39 -5.85 2.73
CA ILE A 58 7.44 -5.96 3.83
C ILE A 58 7.42 -7.40 4.33
N ILE A 59 7.36 -7.58 5.64
CA ILE A 59 7.04 -8.88 6.24
C ILE A 59 5.62 -8.83 6.80
N PHE A 60 4.77 -9.76 6.38
CA PHE A 60 3.51 -10.04 7.06
C PHE A 60 3.75 -11.12 8.12
N SER A 61 3.18 -10.92 9.29
CA SER A 61 3.13 -11.94 10.34
C SER A 61 1.70 -12.16 10.78
N LYS A 62 1.31 -13.41 10.99
CA LYS A 62 0.04 -13.82 11.59
C LYS A 62 0.35 -14.65 12.82
N ASN A 63 -0.24 -14.31 13.97
CA ASN A 63 -0.02 -15.05 15.22
C ASN A 63 -1.35 -15.38 15.89
N LEU A 64 -1.55 -16.64 16.27
CA LEU A 64 -2.74 -17.11 16.99
C LEU A 64 -2.37 -18.28 17.91
N GLU A 65 -2.62 -18.16 19.21
CA GLU A 65 -2.50 -19.27 20.18
C GLU A 65 -1.16 -20.05 20.11
N GLY A 66 -0.04 -19.33 19.95
CA GLY A 66 1.31 -19.94 19.86
C GLY A 66 1.68 -20.50 18.48
N THR A 67 0.74 -20.47 17.52
CA THR A 67 1.05 -20.63 16.10
C THR A 67 1.41 -19.30 15.48
N TYR A 68 2.34 -19.34 14.52
CA TYR A 68 2.75 -18.18 13.74
C TYR A 68 3.06 -18.56 12.30
N GLU A 69 2.79 -17.61 11.42
CA GLU A 69 3.26 -17.61 10.04
C GLU A 69 3.83 -16.25 9.69
N LEU A 70 4.82 -16.27 8.80
CA LEU A 70 5.51 -15.12 8.25
C LEU A 70 5.52 -15.25 6.74
N ALA A 71 5.42 -14.11 6.06
CA ALA A 71 5.58 -14.00 4.63
C ALA A 71 6.38 -12.75 4.31
N HIS A 72 7.46 -12.92 3.55
CA HIS A 72 8.23 -11.81 3.01
C HIS A 72 7.69 -11.46 1.63
N PHE A 73 7.38 -10.19 1.44
CA PHE A 73 6.94 -9.62 0.18
C PHE A 73 7.96 -8.62 -0.31
N HIS A 74 8.42 -8.83 -1.55
CA HIS A 74 9.10 -7.80 -2.30
C HIS A 74 8.07 -6.92 -3.02
N ILE A 75 8.23 -5.60 -2.92
CA ILE A 75 7.25 -4.63 -3.38
C ILE A 75 7.88 -3.72 -4.42
N ARG A 76 7.15 -3.52 -5.52
CA ARG A 76 7.49 -2.56 -6.57
C ARG A 76 6.25 -1.77 -6.90
N GLY A 77 6.41 -0.53 -7.32
CA GLY A 77 5.26 0.29 -7.64
C GLY A 77 5.59 1.74 -7.86
N GLU A 78 4.55 2.55 -7.86
CA GLU A 78 4.61 3.98 -8.04
C GLU A 78 3.60 4.70 -7.15
N TYR A 79 3.86 5.98 -6.90
CA TYR A 79 2.89 6.87 -6.27
C TYR A 79 1.68 7.04 -7.20
N ALA A 80 0.49 6.90 -6.63
CA ALA A 80 -0.74 7.23 -7.33
C ALA A 80 -0.78 8.73 -7.62
N THR A 81 -1.30 9.10 -8.80
CA THR A 81 -1.39 10.53 -9.17
C THR A 81 -2.39 11.25 -8.27
N ASN A 82 -1.89 12.16 -7.41
CA ASN A 82 -2.72 13.09 -6.65
C ASN A 82 -3.07 14.33 -7.49
N TYR A 83 -4.36 14.56 -7.71
CA TYR A 83 -4.83 15.73 -8.46
C TYR A 83 -5.01 16.94 -7.56
N PHE A 84 -6.01 16.88 -6.66
CA PHE A 84 -6.34 17.92 -5.69
C PHE A 84 -6.99 17.31 -4.45
N GLY A 85 -6.67 17.87 -3.28
CA GLY A 85 -7.19 17.39 -2.01
C GLY A 85 -6.97 15.89 -1.84
N GLN A 86 -8.06 15.17 -1.61
CA GLN A 86 -8.07 13.72 -1.33
C GLN A 86 -8.36 12.88 -2.58
N LEU A 87 -8.33 13.46 -3.78
CA LEU A 87 -8.63 12.78 -5.04
C LEU A 87 -7.36 12.23 -5.70
N TYR A 88 -7.30 10.91 -5.84
CA TYR A 88 -6.22 10.17 -6.45
C TYR A 88 -6.70 9.41 -7.69
N ASN A 89 -5.79 9.16 -8.63
CA ASN A 89 -6.02 8.20 -9.70
C ASN A 89 -5.17 6.94 -9.47
N VAL A 90 -5.86 5.82 -9.27
CA VAL A 90 -5.29 4.50 -9.01
C VAL A 90 -5.59 3.53 -10.17
N GLY A 91 -5.70 4.06 -11.38
CA GLY A 91 -5.96 3.26 -12.59
C GLY A 91 -6.13 4.11 -13.84
N THR A 92 -6.90 3.60 -14.80
CA THR A 92 -7.15 4.32 -16.06
C THR A 92 -8.11 5.47 -15.84
N PHE A 93 -7.67 6.70 -16.09
CA PHE A 93 -8.53 7.88 -16.05
C PHE A 93 -9.65 7.78 -17.11
N PRO A 94 -10.91 8.14 -16.78
CA PRO A 94 -11.38 8.69 -15.50
C PRO A 94 -11.85 7.63 -14.48
N PHE A 95 -11.87 6.35 -14.86
CA PHE A 95 -12.45 5.27 -14.05
C PHE A 95 -11.61 4.89 -12.82
N GLY A 96 -10.32 5.22 -12.84
CA GLY A 96 -9.39 5.03 -11.72
C GLY A 96 -9.45 6.11 -10.64
N LEU A 97 -10.30 7.14 -10.79
CA LEU A 97 -10.45 8.18 -9.78
C LEU A 97 -11.06 7.62 -8.50
N ARG A 98 -10.42 7.88 -7.35
CA ARG A 98 -10.82 7.47 -6.01
C ARG A 98 -10.54 8.56 -5.00
N ILE A 99 -11.34 8.61 -3.95
CA ILE A 99 -11.16 9.54 -2.82
C ILE A 99 -10.58 8.75 -1.65
N TYR A 100 -9.44 9.20 -1.15
CA TYR A 100 -8.79 8.63 0.04
C TYR A 100 -8.65 9.70 1.11
N PRO A 101 -9.63 9.81 2.03
CA PRO A 101 -9.60 10.84 3.04
C PRO A 101 -8.41 10.70 3.98
N ASN A 102 -7.72 11.81 4.25
CA ASN A 102 -6.57 11.89 5.14
C ASN A 102 -5.37 10.99 4.77
N ALA A 103 -5.34 10.43 3.56
CA ALA A 103 -4.18 9.68 3.08
C ALA A 103 -2.97 10.62 2.97
N LYS A 104 -1.86 10.23 3.60
CA LYS A 104 -0.55 10.85 3.44
C LYS A 104 0.01 10.49 2.08
N ASP A 105 0.07 9.19 1.79
CA ASP A 105 0.54 8.65 0.51
C ASP A 105 -0.38 7.53 0.01
N VAL A 106 -0.45 7.38 -1.31
CA VAL A 106 -1.20 6.31 -1.98
C VAL A 106 -0.31 5.73 -3.06
N TYR A 107 -0.20 4.41 -3.08
CA TYR A 107 0.66 3.67 -4.00
C TYR A 107 -0.13 2.66 -4.81
N LEU A 108 0.25 2.54 -6.08
CA LEU A 108 -0.06 1.42 -6.94
C LEU A 108 1.14 0.47 -6.92
N SER A 109 0.94 -0.75 -6.43
CA SER A 109 2.04 -1.68 -6.18
C SER A 109 1.75 -3.09 -6.69
N GLU A 110 2.81 -3.79 -7.07
CA GLU A 110 2.86 -5.24 -7.18
C GLU A 110 3.63 -5.76 -5.96
N MET A 111 3.02 -6.67 -5.22
CA MET A 111 3.63 -7.36 -4.09
C MET A 111 3.87 -8.81 -4.49
N GLU A 112 5.12 -9.24 -4.46
CA GLU A 112 5.53 -10.62 -4.80
C GLU A 112 5.91 -11.35 -3.52
N LEU A 113 5.24 -12.47 -3.24
CA LEU A 113 5.59 -13.34 -2.12
C LEU A 113 6.90 -14.07 -2.43
N THR A 114 7.98 -13.67 -1.78
CA THR A 114 9.34 -14.20 -2.06
C THR A 114 9.75 -15.30 -1.10
N ASN A 115 9.22 -15.30 0.13
CA ASN A 115 9.47 -16.37 1.09
C ASN A 115 8.35 -16.47 2.13
N LYS A 116 8.22 -17.64 2.76
CA LYS A 116 7.30 -17.86 3.87
C LYS A 116 7.85 -18.88 4.87
N TYR A 117 7.57 -18.65 6.14
CA TYR A 117 8.04 -19.50 7.24
C TYR A 117 7.00 -19.53 8.36
N GLY A 118 6.89 -20.64 9.09
CA GLY A 118 5.95 -20.73 10.21
C GLY A 118 5.91 -22.12 10.85
N ASN A 119 5.29 -22.22 12.02
CA ASN A 119 5.10 -23.48 12.75
C ASN A 119 3.68 -24.06 12.58
N VAL A 120 3.07 -23.79 11.43
CA VAL A 120 1.75 -24.32 11.06
C VAL A 120 1.86 -25.59 10.23
N THR A 121 0.82 -26.41 10.26
CA THR A 121 0.74 -27.62 9.42
C THR A 121 0.54 -27.29 7.94
N GLN A 122 -0.21 -26.23 7.64
CA GLN A 122 -0.41 -25.70 6.30
C GLN A 122 -0.44 -24.18 6.36
N SER A 123 0.38 -23.53 5.50
CA SER A 123 0.42 -22.07 5.44
C SER A 123 -0.87 -21.50 4.84
N THR A 124 -1.33 -20.40 5.44
CA THR A 124 -2.43 -19.57 4.96
C THR A 124 -2.00 -18.52 3.92
N PHE A 125 -0.70 -18.41 3.64
CA PHE A 125 -0.20 -17.63 2.52
C PHE A 125 -0.14 -18.49 1.26
N ASP A 126 -0.36 -17.86 0.10
CA ASP A 126 -0.30 -18.53 -1.20
C ASP A 126 1.13 -19.03 -1.51
N GLU A 127 1.34 -19.57 -2.71
CA GLU A 127 2.63 -20.10 -3.14
C GLU A 127 3.66 -18.99 -3.33
N ILE A 128 4.93 -19.30 -3.09
CA ILE A 128 6.04 -18.37 -3.40
C ILE A 128 5.98 -18.02 -4.89
N GLU A 129 6.40 -16.81 -5.24
CA GLU A 129 6.26 -16.17 -6.56
C GLU A 129 4.82 -15.72 -6.90
N THR A 130 3.85 -15.92 -6.01
CA THR A 130 2.51 -15.32 -6.18
C THR A 130 2.60 -13.80 -6.11
N LYS A 131 1.93 -13.13 -7.06
CA LYS A 131 1.95 -11.67 -7.22
C LYS A 131 0.56 -11.08 -7.00
N TYR A 132 0.53 -9.95 -6.29
CA TYR A 132 -0.69 -9.23 -5.98
C TYR A 132 -0.56 -7.78 -6.43
N ASN A 133 -1.45 -7.35 -7.32
CA ASN A 133 -1.65 -5.93 -7.55
C ASN A 133 -2.40 -5.36 -6.34
N SER A 134 -1.74 -4.48 -5.60
CA SER A 134 -2.26 -3.92 -4.35
C SER A 134 -2.26 -2.41 -4.38
N VAL A 135 -3.30 -1.82 -3.81
CA VAL A 135 -3.30 -0.40 -3.45
C VAL A 135 -2.88 -0.27 -2.00
N ILE A 136 -1.77 0.42 -1.76
CA ILE A 136 -1.27 0.69 -0.41
C ILE A 136 -1.53 2.15 -0.09
N ILE A 137 -2.19 2.41 1.04
CA ILE A 137 -2.52 3.75 1.51
C ILE A 137 -1.85 3.96 2.85
N ILE A 138 -0.99 4.96 2.95
CA ILE A 138 -0.34 5.36 4.20
C ILE A 138 -1.11 6.53 4.79
N TYR A 139 -1.48 6.40 6.05
CA TYR A 139 -2.01 7.46 6.90
C TYR A 139 -0.92 7.89 7.89
N ASN A 140 -1.22 8.87 8.74
CA ASN A 140 -0.27 9.32 9.76
C ASN A 140 -0.01 8.26 10.84
N ASP A 141 -1.01 7.42 11.12
CA ASP A 141 -1.06 6.48 12.24
C ASP A 141 -1.56 5.09 11.81
N ALA A 142 -1.65 4.82 10.50
CA ALA A 142 -2.14 3.57 9.97
C ALA A 142 -1.64 3.30 8.55
N ILE A 143 -1.72 2.03 8.15
CA ILE A 143 -1.57 1.59 6.77
C ILE A 143 -2.82 0.82 6.37
N LYS A 144 -3.27 1.01 5.14
CA LYS A 144 -4.28 0.18 4.52
C LYS A 144 -3.69 -0.49 3.29
N ILE A 145 -3.73 -1.82 3.26
CA ILE A 145 -3.33 -2.62 2.10
C ILE A 145 -4.59 -3.29 1.57
N ASN A 146 -4.97 -2.94 0.35
CA ASN A 146 -6.26 -3.31 -0.24
C ASN A 146 -7.42 -2.87 0.66
N ASP A 147 -8.23 -3.79 1.18
CA ASP A 147 -9.39 -3.47 2.04
C ASP A 147 -9.10 -3.58 3.54
N GLU A 148 -7.88 -3.96 3.92
CA GLU A 148 -7.50 -4.24 5.30
C GLU A 148 -6.72 -3.06 5.91
N LEU A 149 -7.21 -2.56 7.05
CA LEU A 149 -6.60 -1.46 7.80
C LEU A 149 -5.80 -2.00 8.99
N TYR A 150 -4.60 -1.47 9.19
CA TYR A 150 -3.68 -1.80 10.27
C TYR A 150 -3.23 -0.51 10.95
N ASN A 151 -3.32 -0.45 12.27
CA ASN A 151 -2.94 0.72 13.04
C ASN A 151 -1.46 0.66 13.36
N GLN A 152 -0.78 1.81 13.28
CA GLN A 152 0.61 1.92 13.68
C GLN A 152 0.74 1.67 15.18
N ILE A 153 1.78 0.96 15.58
CA ILE A 153 2.12 0.74 16.98
C ILE A 153 3.50 1.33 17.27
N GLU A 154 3.72 1.79 18.51
CA GLU A 154 5.05 2.25 18.92
C GLU A 154 6.04 1.09 18.98
N PHE A 155 7.28 1.35 18.53
CA PHE A 155 8.35 0.36 18.46
C PHE A 155 9.21 0.36 19.71
N SER A 156 9.41 -0.82 20.28
CA SER A 156 10.56 -1.08 21.14
C SER A 156 11.77 -1.49 20.29
N GLU A 157 13.00 -1.31 20.80
CA GLU A 157 14.20 -1.85 20.15
C GLU A 157 14.14 -3.38 19.98
N GLU A 158 13.42 -4.06 20.88
CA GLU A 158 13.21 -5.51 20.81
C GLU A 158 12.40 -5.91 19.57
N ASP A 159 11.36 -5.15 19.23
CA ASP A 159 10.55 -5.41 18.04
C ASP A 159 11.35 -5.16 16.74
N ILE A 160 12.26 -4.18 16.74
CA ILE A 160 13.19 -3.93 15.63
C ILE A 160 14.17 -5.09 15.46
N ASN A 161 14.76 -5.57 16.55
CA ASN A 161 15.67 -6.72 16.49
C ASN A 161 14.93 -7.97 16.01
N ARG A 162 13.72 -8.19 16.51
CA ARG A 162 12.86 -9.28 16.03
C ARG A 162 12.53 -9.14 14.54
N MET A 163 12.22 -7.94 14.04
CA MET A 163 12.05 -7.70 12.61
C MET A 163 13.27 -8.10 11.78
N LEU A 164 14.46 -7.71 12.24
CA LEU A 164 15.71 -8.00 11.54
C LEU A 164 16.03 -9.50 11.56
N ASP A 165 15.83 -10.16 12.69
CA ASP A 165 15.99 -11.61 12.82
C ASP A 165 15.02 -12.35 11.90
N LEU A 166 13.75 -11.94 11.86
CA LEU A 166 12.74 -12.51 10.96
C LEU A 166 13.11 -12.27 9.48
N PHE A 167 13.64 -11.09 9.16
CA PHE A 167 14.08 -10.77 7.80
C PHE A 167 15.26 -11.64 7.37
N GLU A 168 16.27 -11.84 8.22
CA GLU A 168 17.40 -12.72 7.93
C GLU A 168 16.98 -14.19 7.79
N ILE A 169 15.98 -14.65 8.55
CA ILE A 169 15.39 -16.00 8.37
C ILE A 169 14.71 -16.14 7.01
N LEU A 170 14.13 -15.07 6.47
CA LEU A 170 13.34 -15.07 5.25
C LEU A 170 14.13 -14.68 3.99
N LYS A 171 15.42 -14.34 4.12
CA LYS A 171 16.30 -13.99 3.01
C LYS A 171 16.99 -15.20 2.40
#